data_AF-A0AAW1IXW5-F1
#
_entry.id   AF-A0AAW1IXW5-F1
#
_cell.length_a   1.000
_cell.length_b   1.000
_cell.length_c   1.000
_cell.angle_alpha   90.00
_cell.angle_beta   90.00
_cell.angle_gamma   90.00
#
_symmetry.space_group_name_H-M   'P 1'
#
loop_
_entity.id
_entity.type
_entity.pdbx_description
1 polymer ?
#
loop_
_entity_poly.entity_id
_entity_poly.type
_entity_poly.pdbx_seq_one_letter_code
_entity_poly.pdbx_strand_id
1 'polypeptide(L)'
;MNERLMINSPNESVGAAQPNGWMNAELFLKWMHLLANESVGAAQPNGWMNAELFLKWMHLLVKYSNPTAENPVLLILDGHASHKDLDVIEFARKNHYTC
;
A
#
# COMPACT_ATOMS: atom_id res chain seq x y z
N MET A 1 -23.38 -8.67 -18.27
CA MET A 1 -23.45 -7.38 -17.56
C MET A 1 -22.02 -7.04 -17.12
N ASN A 2 -21.39 -6.08 -17.82
CA ASN A 2 -20.10 -5.41 -17.54
C ASN A 2 -18.80 -6.23 -17.53
N GLU A 3 -18.21 -6.40 -18.72
CA GLU A 3 -16.82 -6.83 -19.00
C GLU A 3 -15.75 -5.78 -18.63
N ARG A 4 -16.08 -4.84 -17.73
CA ARG A 4 -15.24 -3.66 -17.43
C ARG A 4 -14.35 -3.78 -16.20
N LEU A 5 -14.33 -4.95 -15.55
CA LEU A 5 -13.59 -5.14 -14.28
C LEU A 5 -12.10 -5.48 -14.46
N MET A 6 -11.67 -5.88 -15.65
CA MET A 6 -10.32 -6.40 -15.91
C MET A 6 -9.61 -5.58 -16.99
N ILE A 7 -9.36 -4.30 -16.73
CA ILE A 7 -8.55 -3.47 -17.62
C ILE A 7 -7.07 -3.91 -17.45
N ASN A 8 -6.42 -4.33 -18.54
CA ASN A 8 -5.02 -4.80 -18.62
C ASN A 8 -4.68 -6.12 -17.90
N SER A 9 -5.65 -7.02 -17.69
CA SER A 9 -5.34 -8.34 -17.13
C SER A 9 -4.64 -9.23 -18.17
N PRO A 10 -3.55 -9.95 -17.83
CA PRO A 10 -2.93 -10.93 -18.72
C PRO A 10 -3.95 -11.94 -19.26
N ASN A 11 -3.73 -12.45 -20.48
CA ASN A 11 -4.65 -13.37 -21.17
C ASN A 11 -4.99 -14.65 -20.38
N GLU A 12 -4.17 -15.02 -19.38
CA GLU A 12 -4.33 -16.21 -18.54
C GLU A 12 -5.06 -15.93 -17.21
N SER A 13 -5.53 -14.70 -17.01
CA SER A 13 -6.13 -14.30 -15.74
C SER A 13 -7.51 -14.94 -15.54
N VAL A 14 -7.64 -15.74 -14.48
CA VAL A 14 -8.91 -16.35 -14.07
C VAL A 14 -9.55 -15.50 -12.98
N GLY A 15 -10.77 -15.04 -13.22
CA GLY A 15 -11.58 -14.39 -12.19
C GLY A 15 -12.18 -15.42 -11.24
N ALA A 16 -11.89 -15.32 -9.94
CA ALA A 16 -12.54 -16.12 -8.91
C ALA A 16 -13.54 -15.26 -8.15
N ALA A 17 -14.83 -15.62 -8.22
CA ALA A 17 -15.91 -14.95 -7.48
C ALA A 17 -16.36 -15.82 -6.31
N GLN A 18 -16.55 -15.22 -5.14
CA GLN A 18 -17.18 -15.88 -4.01
C GLN A 18 -18.71 -15.82 -4.14
N PRO A 19 -19.46 -16.78 -3.56
CA PRO A 19 -20.92 -16.76 -3.57
C PRO A 19 -21.52 -15.49 -2.95
N ASN A 20 -20.82 -14.87 -2.00
CA ASN A 20 -21.22 -13.62 -1.36
C ASN A 20 -20.85 -12.36 -2.17
N GLY A 21 -20.10 -12.50 -3.26
CA GLY A 21 -19.67 -11.39 -4.12
C GLY A 21 -18.58 -10.48 -3.53
N TRP A 22 -18.11 -10.72 -2.31
CA TRP A 22 -17.12 -9.87 -1.64
C TRP A 22 -15.73 -10.50 -1.71
N MET A 23 -14.71 -9.65 -1.88
CA MET A 23 -13.32 -10.07 -1.78
C MET A 23 -12.94 -10.25 -0.31
N ASN A 24 -12.48 -11.44 0.07
CA ASN A 24 -11.94 -11.68 1.41
C ASN A 24 -10.42 -11.43 1.44
N ALA A 25 -9.85 -11.37 2.64
CA ALA A 25 -8.42 -11.09 2.83
C ALA A 25 -7.51 -12.11 2.13
N GLU A 26 -7.87 -13.40 2.12
CA GLU A 26 -7.09 -14.45 1.47
C GLU A 26 -7.08 -14.30 -0.06
N LEU A 27 -8.24 -14.00 -0.65
CA LEU A 27 -8.41 -13.78 -2.08
C LEU A 27 -7.75 -12.47 -2.53
N PHE A 28 -7.81 -11.43 -1.69
CA PHE A 28 -7.07 -10.18 -1.91
C PHE A 28 -5.55 -10.43 -1.91
N LEU A 29 -5.04 -11.19 -0.95
CA LEU A 29 -3.61 -11.54 -0.89
C LEU A 29 -3.18 -12.36 -2.11
N LYS A 30 -3.99 -13.35 -2.53
CA LYS A 30 -3.74 -14.12 -3.76
C LYS A 30 -3.77 -13.23 -5.01
N TRP A 31 -4.73 -12.30 -5.10
CA TRP A 31 -4.82 -11.34 -6.20
C TRP A 31 -3.58 -10.43 -6.27
N MET A 32 -3.14 -9.91 -5.12
CA MET A 32 -1.91 -9.11 -5.02
C MET A 32 -0.66 -9.91 -5.45
N HIS A 33 -0.60 -11.19 -5.07
CA HIS A 33 0.54 -12.07 -5.40
C HIS A 33 0.60 -12.43 -6.90
N LEU A 34 -0.55 -12.50 -7.58
CA LEU A 34 -0.65 -12.94 -8.98
C LEU A 34 -0.52 -11.78 -10.00
N LEU A 35 -0.91 -10.56 -9.64
CA LEU A 35 -1.00 -9.44 -10.61
C LEU A 35 -0.01 -8.31 -10.39
N ALA A 36 0.64 -8.24 -9.23
CA ALA A 36 1.60 -7.18 -8.97
C ALA A 36 2.85 -7.76 -8.31
N ASN A 37 3.82 -8.09 -9.17
CA ASN A 37 5.09 -8.71 -8.80
C ASN A 37 5.94 -7.89 -7.80
N GLU A 38 5.47 -6.71 -7.39
CA GLU A 38 6.09 -5.85 -6.38
C GLU A 38 5.10 -5.29 -5.34
N SER A 39 3.84 -5.72 -5.38
CA SER A 39 2.86 -5.26 -4.41
C SER A 39 3.07 -5.95 -3.06
N VAL A 40 3.15 -5.14 -2.01
CA VAL A 40 3.29 -5.62 -0.63
C VAL A 40 1.97 -5.38 0.10
N GLY A 41 1.35 -6.46 0.57
CA GLY A 41 0.23 -6.42 1.50
C GLY A 41 0.71 -6.73 2.90
N ALA A 42 0.34 -5.89 3.87
CA ALA A 42 0.60 -6.14 5.28
C ALA A 42 -0.59 -5.68 6.13
N ALA A 43 -0.96 -6.48 7.13
CA ALA A 43 -2.14 -6.26 7.95
C ALA A 43 -1.87 -6.69 9.40
N GLN A 44 -2.52 -6.00 10.34
CA GLN A 44 -2.54 -6.38 11.75
C GLN A 44 -3.78 -7.25 12.05
N PRO A 45 -3.72 -8.19 13.01
CA PRO A 45 -4.87 -9.02 13.37
C PRO A 45 -6.11 -8.23 13.80
N ASN A 46 -5.92 -7.03 14.37
CA ASN A 46 -7.00 -6.14 14.78
C ASN A 46 -7.52 -5.24 13.66
N GLY A 47 -6.94 -5.31 12.46
CA GLY A 47 -7.31 -4.52 11.28
C GLY A 47 -6.87 -3.05 11.31
N TRP A 48 -6.24 -2.58 12.37
CA TRP A 48 -5.82 -1.19 12.53
C TRP A 48 -4.36 -0.97 12.12
N MET A 49 -4.06 0.22 11.63
CA MET A 49 -2.68 0.63 11.34
C MET A 49 -1.92 0.94 12.63
N ASN A 50 -0.66 0.52 12.68
CA ASN A 50 0.30 0.90 13.72
C ASN A 50 1.55 1.53 13.09
N ALA A 51 2.45 2.05 13.92
CA ALA A 51 3.67 2.71 13.47
C ALA A 51 4.58 1.80 12.63
N GLU A 52 4.76 0.55 13.04
CA GLU A 52 5.61 -0.42 12.32
C GLU A 52 5.07 -0.69 10.90
N LEU A 53 3.76 -0.88 10.76
CA LEU A 53 3.12 -1.11 9.47
C LEU A 53 3.18 0.14 8.59
N PHE A 54 3.00 1.32 9.19
CA PHE A 54 3.13 2.58 8.48
C PHE A 54 4.57 2.83 8.00
N LEU A 55 5.59 2.49 8.80
CA LEU A 55 6.98 2.58 8.38
C LEU A 55 7.31 1.65 7.20
N LYS A 56 6.79 0.41 7.22
CA LYS A 56 6.88 -0.51 6.07
C LYS A 56 6.26 0.09 4.81
N TRP A 57 5.11 0.76 4.95
CA TRP A 57 4.49 1.48 3.85
C TRP A 57 5.34 2.67 3.37
N MET A 58 5.95 3.43 4.28
CA MET A 58 6.85 4.55 3.93
C MET A 58 8.05 4.09 3.08
N HIS A 59 8.63 2.91 3.36
CA HIS A 59 9.69 2.35 2.52
C HIS A 59 9.25 2.12 1.07
N LEU A 60 8.00 1.68 0.86
CA LEU A 60 7.44 1.52 -0.48
C LEU A 60 7.16 2.89 -1.10
N LEU A 61 6.62 3.83 -0.34
CA LEU A 61 6.35 5.17 -0.83
C LEU A 61 7.62 5.84 -1.36
N VAL A 62 8.74 5.77 -0.62
CA VAL A 62 10.05 6.29 -1.06
C VAL A 62 10.46 5.69 -2.40
N LYS A 63 10.35 4.36 -2.55
CA LYS A 63 10.73 3.64 -3.77
C LYS A 63 10.02 4.21 -5.00
N TYR A 64 8.73 4.56 -4.86
CA TYR A 64 7.90 4.95 -5.99
C TYR A 64 7.76 6.47 -6.18
N SER A 65 7.82 7.27 -5.12
CA SER A 65 7.79 8.73 -5.25
C SER A 65 9.17 9.34 -5.51
N ASN A 66 10.25 8.59 -5.24
CA ASN A 66 11.64 8.95 -5.48
C ASN A 66 11.99 10.42 -5.10
N PRO A 67 11.75 10.82 -3.84
CA PRO A 67 11.97 12.18 -3.39
C PRO A 67 13.46 12.52 -3.38
N THR A 68 13.82 13.76 -3.75
CA THR A 68 15.20 14.27 -3.69
C THR A 68 15.25 15.58 -2.92
N ALA A 69 16.45 16.08 -2.62
CA ALA A 69 16.61 17.37 -1.95
C ALA A 69 16.07 18.54 -2.80
N GLU A 70 16.20 18.43 -4.13
CA GLU A 70 15.74 19.43 -5.10
C GLU A 70 14.24 19.30 -5.43
N ASN A 71 13.68 18.10 -5.25
CA ASN A 71 12.27 17.80 -5.47
C ASN A 71 11.70 17.00 -4.29
N PRO A 72 11.47 17.66 -3.14
CA PRO A 72 10.91 17.02 -1.96
C PRO A 72 9.43 16.69 -2.17
N VAL A 73 8.91 15.75 -1.37
CA VAL A 73 7.50 15.35 -1.42
C VAL A 73 6.76 15.85 -0.18
N LEU A 74 5.63 16.53 -0.40
CA LEU A 74 4.74 16.94 0.68
C LEU A 74 3.84 15.77 1.13
N LEU A 75 3.99 15.36 2.39
CA LEU A 75 3.23 14.28 3.00
C LEU A 75 2.11 14.83 3.88
N ILE A 76 0.86 14.71 3.42
CA ILE A 76 -0.34 15.16 4.14
C ILE A 76 -1.02 13.96 4.78
N LEU A 77 -1.19 14.00 6.10
CA LEU A 77 -1.76 12.91 6.91
C LEU A 77 -2.83 13.46 7.87
N ASP A 78 -3.68 12.57 8.40
CA ASP A 78 -4.78 12.88 9.32
C ASP A 78 -4.36 13.14 10.78
N GLY A 79 -3.07 13.03 11.08
CA GLY A 79 -2.52 13.24 12.43
C GLY A 79 -2.70 12.07 13.40
N HIS A 80 -3.08 10.88 12.94
CA HIS A 80 -3.15 9.67 13.78
C HIS A 80 -1.80 9.32 14.42
N ALA A 81 -1.81 8.65 15.58
CA ALA A 81 -0.60 8.36 16.35
C ALA A 81 0.38 7.44 15.60
N SER A 82 -0.11 6.54 14.75
CA SER A 82 0.75 5.67 13.91
C SER A 82 1.66 6.46 12.96
N HIS A 83 1.28 7.69 12.61
CA HIS A 83 2.02 8.55 11.69
C HIS A 83 3.09 9.41 12.39
N LYS A 84 3.06 9.48 13.72
CA LYS A 84 3.88 10.39 14.55
C LYS A 84 4.92 9.67 15.39
N ASP A 85 5.24 8.44 15.02
CA ASP A 85 6.31 7.68 15.65
C ASP A 85 7.69 8.26 15.29
N LEU A 86 8.66 8.13 16.20
CA LEU A 86 9.99 8.72 16.00
C LEU A 86 10.68 8.13 14.77
N ASP A 87 10.63 6.80 14.59
CA ASP A 87 11.29 6.13 13.47
C ASP A 87 10.68 6.56 12.13
N VAL A 88 9.36 6.77 12.11
CA VAL A 88 8.63 7.28 10.95
C VAL A 88 9.07 8.70 10.59
N ILE A 89 9.17 9.58 11.59
CA ILE A 89 9.55 10.99 11.38
C ILE A 89 11.00 11.09 10.90
N GLU A 90 11.92 10.36 11.53
CA GLU A 90 13.32 10.33 11.14
C GLU A 90 13.51 9.77 9.73
N PHE A 91 12.78 8.70 9.40
CA PHE A 91 12.79 8.11 8.06
C PHE A 91 12.25 9.08 7.01
N ALA A 92 11.11 9.72 7.26
CA ALA A 92 10.51 10.69 6.35
C ALA A 92 11.47 11.87 6.08
N ARG A 93 12.05 12.45 7.13
CA ARG A 93 12.99 13.58 7.02
C ARG A 93 14.26 13.19 6.24
N LYS A 94 14.81 12.01 6.52
CA LYS A 94 15.99 11.50 5.82
C LYS A 94 15.74 11.31 4.32
N ASN A 95 14.50 11.01 3.92
CA ASN A 95 14.11 10.80 2.53
C ASN A 95 13.36 12.01 1.94
N HIS A 96 13.66 13.23 2.38
CA HIS A 96 13.15 14.47 1.77
C HIS A 96 11.61 14.58 1.70
N TYR A 97 10.89 13.94 2.63
CA TYR A 97 9.50 14.28 2.86
C TYR A 97 9.41 15.48 3.79
N THR A 98 8.50 16.37 3.43
CA THR A 98 8.10 17.52 4.25
C THR A 98 6.67 17.30 4.70
N CYS A 99 6.36 17.62 5.95
CA CYS A 99 5.03 17.54 6.55
C CYS A 99 4.49 18.91 6.90
#